data_AF-A0A7X8H9P2-F1
#
_entry.id   AF-A0A7X8H9P2-F1
#
_cell.length_a   1.000
_cell.length_b   1.000
_cell.length_c   1.000
_cell.angle_alpha   90.00
_cell.angle_beta   90.00
_cell.angle_gamma   90.00
#
_symmetry.space_group_name_H-M   'P 1'
#
loop_
_entity.id
_entity.type
_entity.pdbx_description
1 polymer ?
#
loop_
_entity_poly.entity_id
_entity_poly.type
_entity_poly.pdbx_seq_one_letter_code
_entity_poly.pdbx_strand_id
1 'polypeptide(L)'
;MSVKLSFFTGGGVDGIGGNKILLESDRTTLFLDFGKSFSEENKYFDEFLKPRSLNGLGDLLAFDLIPPLPEIYREDLRIPNQKWWEKVSSHPAFRRLAIQGVLLSHAHLDHSGYISLLSPDIPIYTSLTSALIAKAIQDCGISDFLSEIVYVKPKELLEDGLICSNKNYSKPSQQRPYHVFTNQLPPERVENFWNQAPGKRPLSPVSFIPILEGMVNIGDLVIRFWPVDHSIPGAG
;
A
#
# COMPACT_ATOMS: atom_id res chain seq x y z
N MET A 1 -21.80 -3.89 -19.01
CA MET A 1 -20.71 -3.68 -18.05
C MET A 1 -21.13 -4.33 -16.75
N SER A 2 -20.43 -5.38 -16.34
CA SER A 2 -20.66 -6.02 -15.04
C SER A 2 -19.65 -5.47 -14.06
N VAL A 3 -20.12 -4.88 -12.97
CA VAL A 3 -19.27 -4.39 -11.88
C VAL A 3 -19.40 -5.36 -10.72
N LYS A 4 -18.26 -5.82 -10.19
CA LYS A 4 -18.20 -6.65 -8.99
C LYS A 4 -17.35 -5.95 -7.94
N LEU A 5 -17.91 -5.83 -6.74
CA LEU A 5 -17.22 -5.32 -5.56
C LEU A 5 -16.98 -6.48 -4.60
N SER A 6 -15.73 -6.68 -4.21
CA SER A 6 -15.36 -7.60 -3.12
C SER A 6 -14.90 -6.77 -1.93
N PHE A 7 -15.53 -6.99 -0.78
CA PHE A 7 -15.16 -6.33 0.47
C PHE A 7 -14.38 -7.33 1.30
N PHE A 8 -13.14 -7.02 1.64
CA PHE A 8 -12.33 -7.89 2.46
C PHE A 8 -12.51 -7.55 3.93
N THR A 9 -12.71 -8.59 4.74
CA THR A 9 -12.71 -8.54 6.20
C THR A 9 -11.30 -8.24 6.72
N GLY A 10 -11.17 -8.05 8.03
CA GLY A 10 -9.92 -7.54 8.57
C GLY A 10 -9.92 -6.00 8.59
N GLY A 11 -11.08 -5.39 8.88
CA GLY A 11 -11.32 -3.94 8.91
C GLY A 11 -12.31 -3.41 7.85
N GLY A 12 -13.15 -2.43 8.23
CA GLY A 12 -14.11 -1.72 7.37
C GLY A 12 -15.47 -2.41 7.26
N VAL A 13 -15.50 -3.72 6.96
CA VAL A 13 -16.75 -4.51 6.88
C VAL A 13 -17.28 -4.87 8.27
N ASP A 14 -16.37 -5.17 9.19
CA ASP A 14 -16.60 -5.73 10.52
C ASP A 14 -16.09 -4.80 11.65
N GLY A 15 -15.63 -3.60 11.31
CA GLY A 15 -15.08 -2.63 12.27
C GLY A 15 -14.72 -1.29 11.65
N ILE A 16 -14.17 -0.39 12.47
CA ILE A 16 -13.71 0.93 12.03
C ILE A 16 -12.28 0.80 11.50
N GLY A 17 -12.08 1.23 10.25
CA GLY A 17 -10.77 1.28 9.61
C GLY A 17 -10.30 -0.06 9.03
N GLY A 18 -9.23 -0.03 8.22
CA GLY A 18 -8.73 -1.21 7.50
C GLY A 18 -9.41 -1.43 6.15
N ASN A 19 -9.87 -0.35 5.51
CA ASN A 19 -10.65 -0.41 4.28
C ASN A 19 -9.86 -1.05 3.13
N LYS A 20 -10.45 -2.08 2.50
CA LYS A 20 -9.89 -2.82 1.36
C LYS A 20 -11.05 -3.28 0.47
N ILE A 21 -11.41 -2.47 -0.52
CA ILE A 21 -12.51 -2.80 -1.43
C ILE A 21 -11.93 -3.04 -2.81
N LEU A 22 -12.13 -4.24 -3.36
CA LEU A 22 -11.69 -4.58 -4.70
C LEU A 22 -12.83 -4.37 -5.69
N LEU A 23 -12.62 -3.48 -6.64
CA LEU A 23 -13.49 -3.21 -7.75
C LEU A 23 -12.98 -3.95 -8.99
N GLU A 24 -13.83 -4.80 -9.55
CA GLU A 24 -13.61 -5.52 -10.81
C GLU A 24 -14.67 -5.06 -11.83
N SER A 25 -14.24 -4.48 -12.94
CA SER A 25 -15.10 -4.09 -14.06
C SER A 25 -14.38 -4.31 -15.39
N ASP A 26 -14.99 -5.10 -16.27
CA ASP A 26 -14.43 -5.51 -17.56
C ASP A 26 -13.01 -6.09 -17.43
N ARG A 27 -11.96 -5.40 -17.92
CA ARG A 27 -10.55 -5.82 -17.77
C ARG A 27 -9.78 -5.01 -16.71
N THR A 28 -10.50 -4.25 -15.91
CA THR A 28 -9.94 -3.33 -14.92
C THR A 28 -10.27 -3.78 -13.51
N THR A 29 -9.23 -3.88 -12.70
CA THR A 29 -9.28 -4.25 -11.29
C THR A 29 -8.53 -3.19 -10.48
N LEU A 30 -9.23 -2.56 -9.55
CA LEU A 30 -8.70 -1.51 -8.69
C LEU A 30 -9.00 -1.83 -7.23
N PHE A 31 -8.13 -1.38 -6.33
CA PHE A 31 -8.49 -1.27 -4.93
C PHE A 31 -8.97 0.14 -4.62
N LEU A 32 -10.00 0.25 -3.78
CA LEU A 32 -10.35 1.46 -3.06
C LEU A 32 -9.80 1.29 -1.65
N ASP A 33 -8.77 2.09 -1.35
CA ASP A 33 -7.91 2.00 -0.18
C ASP A 33 -7.23 0.63 -0.01
N PHE A 34 -6.20 0.61 0.84
CA PHE A 34 -5.58 -0.63 1.30
C PHE A 34 -5.04 -0.44 2.71
N GLY A 35 -5.98 -0.31 3.64
CA GLY A 35 -5.76 0.14 5.00
C GLY A 35 -5.37 -0.95 5.99
N LYS A 36 -4.70 -0.54 7.06
CA LYS A 36 -4.43 -1.38 8.22
C LYS A 36 -5.64 -1.41 9.16
N SER A 37 -6.05 -2.59 9.63
CA SER A 37 -7.05 -2.67 10.69
C SER A 37 -6.39 -2.71 12.06
N PHE A 38 -6.60 -1.63 12.82
CA PHE A 38 -6.08 -1.54 14.18
C PHE A 38 -6.79 -2.49 15.13
N SER A 39 -8.11 -2.62 15.03
CA SER A 39 -8.88 -3.50 15.90
C SER A 39 -8.52 -4.97 15.70
N GLU A 40 -8.30 -5.38 14.45
CA GLU A 40 -7.97 -6.77 14.12
C GLU A 40 -6.51 -7.07 14.47
N GLU A 41 -5.57 -6.15 14.22
CA GLU A 41 -4.20 -6.34 14.70
C GLU A 41 -4.12 -6.44 16.23
N ASN A 42 -4.85 -5.60 16.97
CA ASN A 42 -4.81 -5.59 18.43
C ASN A 42 -5.34 -6.89 19.06
N LYS A 43 -6.06 -7.76 18.34
CA LYS A 43 -6.45 -9.10 18.83
C LYS A 43 -5.25 -10.05 18.96
N TYR A 44 -4.19 -9.81 18.19
CA TYR A 44 -3.03 -10.70 18.07
C TYR A 44 -1.71 -10.02 18.46
N PHE A 45 -1.64 -8.70 18.30
CA PHE A 45 -0.47 -7.86 18.44
C PHE A 45 -0.79 -6.71 19.40
N ASP A 46 -0.65 -6.96 20.71
CA ASP A 46 -0.92 -5.98 21.75
C ASP A 46 0.37 -5.37 22.32
N GLU A 47 0.33 -4.06 22.61
CA GLU A 47 1.40 -3.16 23.11
C GLU A 47 2.79 -3.31 22.49
N PHE A 48 3.49 -4.41 22.79
CA PHE A 48 4.87 -4.70 22.38
C PHE A 48 4.97 -5.78 21.30
N LEU A 49 3.91 -6.56 21.08
CA LEU A 49 3.86 -7.56 20.03
C LEU A 49 3.49 -6.88 18.72
N LYS A 50 4.24 -7.18 17.66
CA LYS A 50 4.02 -6.67 16.30
C LYS A 50 4.17 -7.83 15.32
N PRO A 51 3.56 -7.73 14.11
CA PRO A 51 3.87 -8.65 13.02
C PRO A 51 5.39 -8.78 12.86
N ARG A 52 5.88 -10.01 12.79
CA ARG A 52 7.31 -10.25 12.74
C ARG A 52 7.83 -9.79 11.39
N SER A 53 8.61 -8.71 11.39
CA SER A 53 9.22 -8.16 10.17
C SER A 53 10.07 -9.19 9.42
N LEU A 54 10.64 -10.15 10.14
CA LEU A 54 11.41 -11.28 9.60
C LEU A 54 10.55 -12.36 8.91
N ASN A 55 9.24 -12.39 9.17
CA ASN A 55 8.30 -13.39 8.65
C ASN A 55 7.51 -12.92 7.41
N GLY A 56 7.79 -11.71 6.93
CA GLY A 56 7.14 -11.15 5.74
C GLY A 56 5.61 -11.15 5.83
N LEU A 57 4.94 -11.69 4.81
CA LEU A 57 3.48 -11.77 4.75
C LEU A 57 2.85 -12.82 5.67
N GLY A 58 3.66 -13.70 6.27
CA GLY A 58 3.15 -14.92 6.89
C GLY A 58 2.18 -14.70 8.03
N ASP A 59 2.52 -13.80 8.96
CA ASP A 59 1.65 -13.49 10.11
C ASP A 59 0.33 -12.86 9.65
N LEU A 60 0.38 -11.99 8.65
CA LEU A 60 -0.79 -11.30 8.12
C LEU A 60 -1.74 -12.25 7.39
N LEU A 61 -1.21 -13.24 6.67
CA LEU A 61 -2.00 -14.30 6.03
C LEU A 61 -2.55 -15.30 7.05
N ALA A 62 -1.79 -15.63 8.09
CA ALA A 62 -2.21 -16.56 9.14
C ALA A 62 -3.43 -16.04 9.92
N PHE A 63 -3.47 -14.73 10.14
CA PHE A 63 -4.51 -14.06 10.92
C PHE A 63 -5.59 -13.40 10.04
N ASP A 64 -5.63 -13.70 8.75
CA ASP A 64 -6.62 -13.16 7.80
C ASP A 64 -6.71 -11.62 7.80
N LEU A 65 -5.58 -10.95 8.01
CA LEU A 65 -5.48 -9.48 8.03
C LEU A 65 -5.36 -8.89 6.62
N ILE A 66 -4.95 -9.71 5.65
CA ILE A 66 -4.77 -9.32 4.25
C ILE A 66 -5.40 -10.35 3.33
N PRO A 67 -5.99 -9.92 2.19
CA PRO A 67 -6.64 -10.84 1.27
C PRO A 67 -5.65 -11.82 0.64
N PRO A 68 -6.00 -13.10 0.44
CA PRO A 68 -5.08 -14.09 -0.11
C PRO A 68 -4.98 -14.00 -1.64
N LEU A 69 -4.45 -12.88 -2.13
CA LEU A 69 -4.27 -12.55 -3.55
C LEU A 69 -2.76 -12.50 -3.87
N PRO A 70 -2.14 -13.58 -4.35
CA PRO A 70 -0.68 -13.66 -4.40
C PRO A 70 -0.03 -12.51 -5.16
N GLU A 71 -0.49 -12.23 -6.39
CA GLU A 71 0.17 -11.37 -7.37
C GLU A 71 0.18 -9.88 -7.03
N ILE A 72 -0.56 -9.42 -6.02
CA ILE A 72 -0.60 -7.99 -5.65
C ILE A 72 0.51 -7.61 -4.66
N TYR A 73 1.11 -8.59 -3.97
CA TYR A 73 2.07 -8.34 -2.90
C TYR A 73 3.51 -8.29 -3.40
N ARG A 74 4.37 -7.64 -2.60
CA ARG A 74 5.80 -7.59 -2.85
C ARG A 74 6.41 -9.00 -2.86
N GLU A 75 7.26 -9.25 -3.84
CA GLU A 75 8.00 -10.52 -3.91
C GLU A 75 9.01 -10.65 -2.76
N ASP A 76 9.63 -9.54 -2.34
CA ASP A 76 10.65 -9.53 -1.28
C ASP A 76 10.08 -9.80 0.14
N LEU A 77 8.75 -9.78 0.29
CA LEU A 77 8.07 -10.19 1.53
C LEU A 77 7.62 -11.66 1.52
N ARG A 78 7.83 -12.39 0.43
CA ARG A 78 7.48 -13.81 0.32
C ARG A 78 8.63 -14.66 0.83
N ILE A 79 8.28 -15.67 1.63
CA ILE A 79 9.23 -16.68 2.13
C ILE A 79 8.89 -18.02 1.47
N PRO A 80 9.66 -18.46 0.44
CA PRO A 80 9.32 -19.64 -0.36
C PRO A 80 9.09 -20.91 0.46
N ASN A 81 9.95 -21.17 1.46
CA ASN A 81 9.91 -22.39 2.27
C ASN A 81 8.66 -22.49 3.16
N GLN A 82 7.93 -21.40 3.39
CA GLN A 82 6.73 -21.40 4.22
C GLN A 82 5.45 -21.80 3.46
N LYS A 83 5.48 -21.78 2.12
CA LYS A 83 4.39 -22.23 1.25
C LYS A 83 3.03 -21.63 1.60
N TRP A 84 3.00 -20.34 1.98
CA TRP A 84 1.76 -19.68 2.42
C TRP A 84 0.64 -19.76 1.40
N TRP A 85 0.94 -19.60 0.11
CA TRP A 85 -0.06 -19.71 -0.94
C TRP A 85 -0.70 -21.11 -1.04
N GLU A 86 0.04 -22.17 -0.73
CA GLU A 86 -0.53 -23.52 -0.62
C GLU A 86 -1.45 -23.61 0.60
N LYS A 87 -1.03 -23.05 1.74
CA LYS A 87 -1.80 -23.05 3.00
C LYS A 87 -3.12 -22.28 2.91
N VAL A 88 -3.14 -21.16 2.20
CA VAL A 88 -4.35 -20.33 2.04
C VAL A 88 -5.13 -20.65 0.77
N SER A 89 -4.74 -21.67 0.00
CA SER A 89 -5.38 -22.02 -1.28
C SER A 89 -6.85 -22.44 -1.15
N SER A 90 -7.25 -22.95 0.02
CA SER A 90 -8.64 -23.30 0.32
C SER A 90 -9.49 -22.11 0.77
N HIS A 91 -8.89 -20.92 0.95
CA HIS A 91 -9.63 -19.74 1.36
C HIS A 91 -10.62 -19.32 0.26
N PRO A 92 -11.90 -19.01 0.55
CA PRO A 92 -12.90 -18.69 -0.47
C PRO A 92 -12.53 -17.50 -1.36
N ALA A 93 -11.74 -16.57 -0.81
CA ALA A 93 -11.26 -15.40 -1.54
C ALA A 93 -9.93 -15.63 -2.30
N PHE A 94 -9.29 -16.80 -2.15
CA PHE A 94 -8.04 -17.09 -2.83
C PHE A 94 -8.23 -17.12 -4.33
N ARG A 95 -7.55 -16.21 -5.03
CA ARG A 95 -7.50 -16.19 -6.49
C ARG A 95 -6.31 -15.38 -6.97
N ARG A 96 -5.94 -15.61 -8.22
CA ARG A 96 -4.87 -14.90 -8.89
C ARG A 96 -5.43 -13.78 -9.75
N LEU A 97 -4.95 -12.56 -9.55
CA LEU A 97 -5.36 -11.40 -10.34
C LEU A 97 -4.27 -10.33 -10.34
N ALA A 98 -4.25 -9.51 -11.37
CA ALA A 98 -3.47 -8.28 -11.40
C ALA A 98 -4.40 -7.09 -11.10
N ILE A 99 -3.86 -6.06 -10.47
CA ILE A 99 -4.54 -4.79 -10.25
C ILE A 99 -3.82 -3.67 -11.00
N GLN A 100 -4.58 -2.70 -11.51
CA GLN A 100 -4.01 -1.55 -12.21
C GLN A 100 -3.63 -0.41 -11.27
N GLY A 101 -4.08 -0.42 -10.03
CA GLY A 101 -3.72 0.57 -9.04
C GLY A 101 -4.60 0.56 -7.80
N VAL A 102 -4.27 1.45 -6.87
CA VAL A 102 -5.07 1.74 -5.67
C VAL A 102 -5.57 3.18 -5.75
N LEU A 103 -6.88 3.38 -5.66
CA LEU A 103 -7.48 4.68 -5.39
C LEU A 103 -7.44 4.89 -3.89
N LEU A 104 -6.57 5.78 -3.41
CA LEU A 104 -6.41 6.09 -2.00
C LEU A 104 -7.19 7.36 -1.67
N SER A 105 -8.22 7.22 -0.85
CA SER A 105 -9.11 8.31 -0.45
C SER A 105 -8.36 9.37 0.34
N HIS A 106 -7.55 8.96 1.32
CA HIS A 106 -6.71 9.86 2.12
C HIS A 106 -5.59 9.13 2.87
N ALA A 107 -4.71 9.88 3.52
CA ALA A 107 -3.44 9.36 4.03
C ALA A 107 -3.49 8.57 5.35
N HIS A 108 -4.63 8.52 6.06
CA HIS A 108 -4.70 7.82 7.34
C HIS A 108 -4.37 6.33 7.19
N LEU A 109 -3.74 5.75 8.20
CA LEU A 109 -3.20 4.39 8.13
C LEU A 109 -4.27 3.30 8.01
N ASP A 110 -5.49 3.58 8.46
CA ASP A 110 -6.65 2.72 8.25
C ASP A 110 -7.20 2.75 6.82
N HIS A 111 -6.60 3.55 5.94
CA HIS A 111 -6.81 3.59 4.49
C HIS A 111 -5.52 3.31 3.70
N SER A 112 -4.36 3.68 4.22
CA SER A 112 -3.07 3.62 3.51
C SER A 112 -2.09 2.57 4.04
N GLY A 113 -2.27 2.07 5.26
CA GLY A 113 -1.22 1.40 6.03
C GLY A 113 -0.68 0.12 5.41
N TYR A 114 -1.54 -0.68 4.77
CA TYR A 114 -1.12 -1.93 4.13
C TYR A 114 -0.66 -1.76 2.68
N ILE A 115 -0.72 -0.55 2.10
CA ILE A 115 -0.10 -0.26 0.80
C ILE A 115 1.38 -0.66 0.81
N SER A 116 2.02 -0.57 1.98
CA SER A 116 3.39 -1.03 2.25
C SER A 116 3.68 -2.49 1.87
N LEU A 117 2.64 -3.33 1.81
CA LEU A 117 2.70 -4.76 1.46
C LEU A 117 2.55 -5.02 -0.05
N LEU A 118 1.93 -4.10 -0.78
CA LEU A 118 1.67 -4.24 -2.21
C LEU A 118 2.97 -4.14 -3.00
N SER A 119 3.05 -4.76 -4.18
CA SER A 119 4.19 -4.61 -5.09
C SER A 119 4.51 -3.13 -5.34
N PRO A 120 5.79 -2.70 -5.30
CA PRO A 120 6.17 -1.29 -5.46
C PRO A 120 5.83 -0.70 -6.82
N ASP A 121 5.55 -1.54 -7.82
CA ASP A 121 5.21 -1.12 -9.17
C ASP A 121 3.72 -0.80 -9.33
N ILE A 122 2.88 -1.12 -8.34
CA ILE A 122 1.45 -0.82 -8.37
C ILE A 122 1.25 0.67 -8.06
N PRO A 123 0.64 1.44 -8.98
CA PRO A 123 0.47 2.88 -8.80
C PRO A 123 -0.63 3.23 -7.79
N ILE A 124 -0.40 4.34 -7.09
CA ILE A 124 -1.36 4.94 -6.15
C ILE A 124 -1.94 6.20 -6.76
N TYR A 125 -3.26 6.32 -6.75
CA TYR A 125 -4.00 7.49 -7.23
C TYR A 125 -4.63 8.17 -6.02
N THR A 126 -4.27 9.42 -5.75
CA THR A 126 -4.75 10.17 -4.58
C THR A 126 -4.57 11.66 -4.78
N SER A 127 -4.98 12.52 -3.86
CA SER A 127 -4.67 13.94 -3.95
C SER A 127 -3.18 14.19 -3.68
N LEU A 128 -2.65 15.30 -4.21
CA LEU A 128 -1.29 15.74 -3.86
C LEU A 128 -1.10 15.86 -2.34
N THR A 129 -2.08 16.44 -1.64
CA THR A 129 -2.04 16.61 -0.19
C THR A 129 -1.92 15.27 0.54
N SER A 130 -2.72 14.28 0.17
CA SER A 130 -2.68 12.96 0.80
C SER A 130 -1.38 12.21 0.48
N ALA A 131 -0.85 12.33 -0.74
CA ALA A 131 0.46 11.77 -1.08
C ALA A 131 1.59 12.37 -0.21
N LEU A 132 1.60 13.70 -0.03
CA LEU A 132 2.59 14.38 0.79
C LEU A 132 2.47 14.04 2.28
N ILE A 133 1.25 13.91 2.80
CA ILE A 133 1.00 13.47 4.17
C ILE A 133 1.47 12.03 4.36
N ALA A 134 1.15 11.11 3.43
CA ALA A 134 1.62 9.73 3.49
C ALA A 134 3.16 9.66 3.52
N LYS A 135 3.84 10.49 2.71
CA LYS A 135 5.29 10.61 2.74
C LYS A 135 5.81 11.14 4.07
N ALA A 136 5.19 12.18 4.61
CA ALA A 136 5.57 12.73 5.91
C ALA A 136 5.37 11.73 7.07
N ILE A 137 4.27 10.96 7.05
CA ILE A 137 4.01 9.88 8.02
C ILE A 137 5.15 8.85 7.95
N GLN A 138 5.55 8.44 6.74
CA GLN A 138 6.65 7.49 6.56
C GLN A 138 8.01 8.05 7.01
N ASP A 139 8.33 9.29 6.63
CA ASP A 139 9.63 9.92 6.90
C ASP A 139 9.85 10.22 8.39
N CYS A 140 8.79 10.60 9.10
CA CYS A 140 8.84 10.94 10.53
C CYS A 140 8.51 9.74 11.44
N GLY A 141 7.91 8.69 10.89
CA GLY A 141 7.44 7.54 11.64
C GLY A 141 8.55 6.59 12.09
N ILE A 142 8.15 5.60 12.90
CA ILE A 142 9.04 4.48 13.24
C ILE A 142 9.29 3.68 11.96
N SER A 143 10.56 3.45 11.64
CA SER A 143 10.96 2.64 10.50
C SER A 143 10.59 1.18 10.74
N ASP A 144 9.57 0.71 10.03
CA ASP A 144 9.10 -0.67 10.02
C ASP A 144 8.64 -1.04 8.61
N PHE A 145 8.53 -2.33 8.28
CA PHE A 145 8.08 -2.73 6.95
C PHE A 145 6.64 -2.30 6.65
N LEU A 146 5.79 -2.14 7.67
CA LEU A 146 4.41 -1.65 7.50
C LEU A 146 4.33 -0.13 7.29
N SER A 147 5.39 0.64 7.57
CA SER A 147 5.41 2.08 7.32
C SER A 147 5.93 2.45 5.92
N GLU A 148 6.29 1.47 5.10
CA GLU A 148 6.86 1.64 3.74
C GLU A 148 5.81 1.95 2.65
N ILE A 149 4.96 2.97 2.88
CA ILE A 149 3.78 3.32 2.07
C ILE A 149 4.15 3.99 0.74
N VAL A 150 5.07 4.95 0.76
CA VAL A 150 5.48 5.75 -0.42
C VAL A 150 6.72 5.17 -1.09
N TYR A 151 7.66 4.67 -0.29
CA TYR A 151 8.84 3.97 -0.79
C TYR A 151 9.17 2.75 0.05
N VAL A 152 9.61 1.68 -0.61
CA VAL A 152 9.96 0.41 0.04
C VAL A 152 11.44 0.28 0.24
N LYS A 153 11.84 -0.41 1.31
CA LYS A 153 13.23 -0.80 1.55
C LYS A 153 13.35 -2.28 1.18
N PRO A 154 14.07 -2.63 0.10
CA PRO A 154 14.17 -4.01 -0.35
C PRO A 154 14.66 -4.95 0.76
N LYS A 155 13.97 -6.09 0.89
CA LYS A 155 14.29 -7.18 1.81
C LYS A 155 15.09 -8.27 1.09
N GLU A 156 15.91 -8.99 1.84
CA GLU A 156 16.74 -10.09 1.36
C GLU A 156 16.43 -11.34 2.17
N LEU A 157 16.33 -12.48 1.47
CA LEU A 157 16.14 -13.79 2.09
C LEU A 157 17.45 -14.25 2.73
N LEU A 158 17.37 -14.64 3.99
CA LEU A 158 18.47 -15.20 4.77
C LEU A 158 18.51 -16.72 4.63
N GLU A 159 19.65 -17.31 4.97
CA GLU A 159 19.87 -18.77 4.90
C GLU A 159 18.92 -19.56 5.81
N ASP A 160 18.49 -18.96 6.93
CA ASP A 160 17.54 -19.55 7.88
C ASP A 160 16.07 -19.46 7.43
N GLY A 161 15.81 -18.89 6.25
CA GLY A 161 14.47 -18.74 5.70
C GLY A 161 13.68 -17.54 6.25
N LEU A 162 14.34 -16.58 6.90
CA LEU A 162 13.77 -15.29 7.28
C LEU A 162 14.13 -14.19 6.28
N ILE A 163 13.47 -13.04 6.35
CA ILE A 163 13.82 -11.86 5.52
C ILE A 163 14.36 -10.71 6.36
N CYS A 164 15.29 -9.93 5.83
CA CYS A 164 15.75 -8.72 6.52
C CYS A 164 16.08 -7.58 5.55
N SER A 165 16.11 -6.35 6.06
CA SER A 165 16.61 -5.21 5.27
C SER A 165 18.14 -5.23 5.24
N ASN A 166 18.72 -5.04 4.06
CA ASN A 166 20.18 -4.95 3.91
C ASN A 166 20.77 -3.80 4.77
N LYS A 167 21.70 -4.12 5.67
CA LYS A 167 22.31 -3.15 6.61
C LYS A 167 23.34 -2.22 5.96
N ASN A 168 23.92 -2.63 4.84
CA ASN A 168 24.94 -1.87 4.10
C ASN A 168 24.33 -0.86 3.11
N TYR A 169 23.00 -0.84 2.99
CA TYR A 169 22.26 0.07 2.11
C TYR A 169 22.72 0.03 0.63
N SER A 170 23.24 -1.12 0.20
CA SER A 170 23.68 -1.36 -1.19
C SER A 170 22.53 -1.28 -2.20
N LYS A 171 21.31 -1.61 -1.76
CA LYS A 171 20.08 -1.46 -2.55
C LYS A 171 19.33 -0.18 -2.11
N PRO A 172 19.11 0.79 -3.01
CA PRO A 172 18.34 1.98 -2.68
C PRO A 172 16.90 1.63 -2.31
N SER A 173 16.25 2.50 -1.55
CA SER A 173 14.80 2.43 -1.36
C SER A 173 14.12 2.66 -2.72
N GLN A 174 13.09 1.88 -3.04
CA GLN A 174 12.33 2.01 -4.29
C GLN A 174 11.07 2.82 -4.04
N GLN A 175 10.97 4.00 -4.64
CA GLN A 175 9.75 4.80 -4.58
C GLN A 175 8.68 4.25 -5.53
N ARG A 176 7.43 4.26 -5.09
CA ARG A 176 6.28 3.80 -5.86
C ARG A 176 5.76 4.89 -6.79
N PRO A 177 5.12 4.56 -7.92
CA PRO A 177 4.46 5.54 -8.75
C PRO A 177 3.22 6.11 -8.05
N TYR A 178 3.17 7.44 -7.92
CA TYR A 178 1.98 8.16 -7.42
C TYR A 178 1.44 9.05 -8.54
N HIS A 179 0.15 8.90 -8.84
CA HIS A 179 -0.61 9.80 -9.68
C HIS A 179 -1.42 10.73 -8.78
N VAL A 180 -1.15 12.03 -8.82
CA VAL A 180 -1.66 12.97 -7.84
C VAL A 180 -2.65 13.95 -8.46
N PHE A 181 -3.88 13.97 -7.96
CA PHE A 181 -4.86 14.99 -8.33
C PHE A 181 -4.48 16.33 -7.68
N THR A 182 -4.39 17.37 -8.50
CA THR A 182 -4.03 18.72 -8.07
C THR A 182 -4.56 19.75 -9.06
N ASN A 183 -4.91 20.94 -8.57
CA ASN A 183 -5.42 22.02 -9.42
C ASN A 183 -4.30 22.86 -10.07
N GLN A 184 -3.06 22.64 -9.65
CA GLN A 184 -1.90 23.37 -10.14
C GLN A 184 -0.65 22.49 -10.10
N LEU A 185 0.34 22.82 -10.93
CA LEU A 185 1.64 22.16 -10.89
C LEU A 185 2.31 22.43 -9.53
N PRO A 186 2.84 21.40 -8.87
CA PRO A 186 3.52 21.58 -7.59
C PRO A 186 4.79 22.42 -7.76
N PRO A 187 5.12 23.30 -6.79
CA PRO A 187 6.36 24.07 -6.85
C PRO A 187 7.57 23.16 -6.61
N GLU A 188 8.76 23.59 -7.05
CA GLU A 188 10.02 22.84 -6.97
C GLU A 188 10.32 22.28 -5.56
N ARG A 189 9.99 23.03 -4.50
CA ARG A 189 10.16 22.56 -3.11
C ARG A 189 9.40 21.27 -2.80
N VAL A 190 8.24 21.07 -3.42
CA VAL A 190 7.41 19.87 -3.26
C VAL A 190 8.04 18.69 -3.99
N GLU A 191 8.56 18.92 -5.19
CA GLU A 191 9.30 17.90 -5.94
C GLU A 191 10.59 17.49 -5.21
N ASN A 192 11.33 18.47 -4.69
CA ASN A 192 12.54 18.23 -3.88
C ASN A 192 12.21 17.42 -2.62
N PHE A 193 11.12 17.74 -1.91
CA PHE A 193 10.65 16.94 -0.79
C PHE A 193 10.27 15.52 -1.21
N TRP A 194 9.59 15.35 -2.35
CA TRP A 194 9.13 14.06 -2.85
C TRP A 194 10.28 13.14 -3.26
N ASN A 195 11.33 13.69 -3.86
CA ASN A 195 12.45 12.95 -4.43
C ASN A 195 13.59 12.68 -3.42
N GLN A 196 13.37 12.95 -2.13
CA GLN A 196 14.34 12.73 -1.06
C GLN A 196 13.75 11.80 0.02
N ALA A 197 14.61 11.06 0.72
CA ALA A 197 14.24 10.30 1.90
C ALA A 197 15.23 10.62 3.04
N PRO A 198 14.76 10.67 4.30
CA PRO A 198 15.64 10.86 5.44
C PRO A 198 16.54 9.64 5.68
N GLY A 199 17.72 9.88 6.24
CA GLY A 199 18.66 8.83 6.63
C GLY A 199 19.74 8.52 5.58
N LYS A 200 20.45 7.40 5.80
CA LYS A 200 21.66 7.05 5.02
C LYS A 200 21.37 6.21 3.77
N ARG A 201 20.22 5.54 3.70
CA ARG A 201 19.89 4.68 2.56
C ARG A 201 19.45 5.57 1.39
N PRO A 202 20.09 5.46 0.21
CA PRO A 202 19.68 6.24 -0.96
C PRO A 202 18.25 5.91 -1.38
N LEU A 203 17.57 6.87 -2.01
CA LEU A 203 16.27 6.68 -2.66
C LEU A 203 16.50 6.55 -4.16
N SER A 204 15.80 5.62 -4.80
CA SER A 204 15.57 5.60 -6.24
C SER A 204 14.26 6.37 -6.49
N PRO A 205 14.32 7.69 -6.74
CA PRO A 205 13.14 8.52 -6.76
C PRO A 205 12.28 8.22 -7.99
N VAL A 206 10.97 8.31 -7.79
CA VAL A 206 9.97 8.30 -8.86
C VAL A 206 9.10 9.52 -8.65
N SER A 207 9.27 10.54 -9.50
CA SER A 207 8.44 11.74 -9.46
C SER A 207 6.96 11.35 -9.56
N PHE A 208 6.13 11.97 -8.74
CA PHE A 208 4.68 11.83 -8.91
C PHE A 208 4.26 12.41 -10.28
N ILE A 209 3.13 11.93 -10.78
CA ILE A 209 2.53 12.37 -12.04
C ILE A 209 1.29 13.21 -11.71
N PRO A 210 1.31 14.54 -11.94
CA PRO A 210 0.16 15.38 -11.63
C PRO A 210 -0.99 15.15 -12.62
N ILE A 211 -2.22 15.05 -12.10
CA ILE A 211 -3.48 15.00 -12.85
C ILE A 211 -4.22 16.32 -12.60
N LEU A 212 -4.23 17.19 -13.62
CA LEU A 212 -4.77 18.56 -13.52
C LEU A 212 -6.28 18.66 -13.79
N GLU A 213 -6.82 17.77 -14.63
CA GLU A 213 -8.23 17.83 -15.05
C GLU A 213 -9.19 17.14 -14.07
N GLY A 214 -8.69 16.67 -12.92
CA GLY A 214 -9.48 15.88 -11.98
C GLY A 214 -9.96 14.55 -12.54
N MET A 215 -9.47 14.12 -13.70
CA MET A 215 -9.91 12.92 -14.41
C MET A 215 -8.71 12.16 -14.98
N VAL A 216 -8.76 10.83 -14.92
CA VAL A 216 -7.75 9.94 -15.50
C VAL A 216 -8.39 8.63 -15.95
N ASN A 217 -7.87 8.03 -17.02
CA ASN A 217 -8.26 6.69 -17.42
C ASN A 217 -7.34 5.66 -16.76
N ILE A 218 -7.93 4.68 -16.08
CA ILE A 218 -7.21 3.52 -15.55
C ILE A 218 -7.82 2.27 -16.16
N GLY A 219 -7.07 1.61 -17.05
CA GLY A 219 -7.64 0.56 -17.89
C GLY A 219 -8.83 1.09 -18.70
N ASP A 220 -9.97 0.43 -18.55
CA ASP A 220 -11.24 0.75 -19.21
C ASP A 220 -12.12 1.71 -18.39
N LEU A 221 -11.67 2.14 -17.20
CA LEU A 221 -12.44 2.97 -16.28
C LEU A 221 -11.98 4.43 -16.33
N VAL A 222 -12.96 5.34 -16.40
CA VAL A 222 -12.76 6.78 -16.23
C VAL A 222 -12.89 7.10 -14.75
N ILE A 223 -11.79 7.48 -14.12
CA ILE A 223 -11.75 7.89 -12.71
C ILE A 223 -11.81 9.40 -12.65
N ARG A 224 -12.65 9.91 -11.74
CA ARG A 224 -12.77 11.32 -11.44
C ARG A 224 -12.60 11.53 -9.95
N PHE A 225 -11.88 12.57 -9.58
CA PHE A 225 -11.60 12.93 -8.20
C PHE A 225 -12.42 14.15 -7.80
N TRP A 226 -13.06 14.07 -6.64
CA TRP A 226 -13.79 15.18 -6.06
C TRP A 226 -13.25 15.46 -4.67
N PRO A 227 -12.53 16.58 -4.47
CA PRO A 227 -12.07 16.94 -3.14
C PRO A 227 -13.29 17.18 -2.25
N VAL A 228 -13.27 16.59 -1.06
CA VAL A 228 -14.33 16.76 -0.06
C VAL A 228 -13.77 17.51 1.13
N ASP A 229 -14.45 18.60 1.49
CA ASP A 229 -14.13 19.42 2.64
C ASP A 229 -14.68 18.77 3.92
N HIS A 230 -14.00 17.70 4.34
CA HIS A 230 -14.14 17.15 5.67
C HIS A 230 -12.84 17.39 6.43
N SER A 231 -12.84 17.23 7.75
CA SER A 231 -11.69 17.53 8.64
C SER A 231 -10.41 16.69 8.39
N ILE A 232 -10.30 16.06 7.22
CA ILE A 232 -9.19 15.24 6.75
C ILE A 232 -8.56 15.91 5.51
N PRO A 233 -7.38 16.54 5.64
CA PRO A 233 -6.73 17.22 4.53
C PRO A 233 -6.43 16.29 3.35
N GLY A 234 -6.85 16.72 2.16
CA GLY A 234 -6.57 16.04 0.89
C GLY A 234 -7.54 14.92 0.51
N ALA A 235 -8.58 14.69 1.30
CA ALA A 235 -9.45 13.57 1.05
C ALA A 235 -10.42 13.80 -0.13
N GLY A 236 -10.76 12.72 -0.86
CA GLY A 236 -11.61 12.76 -2.07
C GLY A 236 -11.65 11.47 -2.87
#